data_AF-A0A1N7J973-F1
#
_entry.id   AF-A0A1N7J973-F1
#
_cell.length_a   1.000
_cell.length_b   1.000
_cell.length_c   1.000
_cell.angle_alpha   90.00
_cell.angle_beta   90.00
_cell.angle_gamma   90.00
#
_symmetry.space_group_name_H-M   'P 1'
#
loop_
_entity.id
_entity.type
_entity.pdbx_description
1 polymer ?
#
loop_
_entity_poly.entity_id
_entity_poly.type
_entity_poly.pdbx_seq_one_letter_code
_entity_poly.pdbx_strand_id
1 'polypeptide(L)'
;MFAESWTNISVMNKQQGIIMNEQTKTEIEAAAFRQLVAHLDKRKDAQNIDLMNLAGFCRNCLSKWYKAAAEERGIEMDYEQAREAIYGEPYSEWKQKHQLEATPEQLAAFAQKDSQK
;
A
#
# COMPACT_ATOMS: atom_id res chain seq x y z
N MET A 1 -41.36 -29.98 -30.46
CA MET A 1 -40.34 -29.90 -29.40
C MET A 1 -39.02 -29.41 -29.99
N PHE A 2 -38.92 -28.15 -30.42
CA PHE A 2 -37.69 -27.57 -30.96
C PHE A 2 -37.65 -26.05 -30.70
N ALA A 3 -37.70 -25.65 -29.44
CA ALA A 3 -37.67 -24.23 -29.05
C ALA A 3 -36.87 -23.95 -27.78
N GLU A 4 -35.87 -24.79 -27.44
CA GLU A 4 -35.06 -24.60 -26.23
C GLU A 4 -33.55 -24.52 -26.48
N SER A 5 -33.09 -24.47 -27.74
CA SER A 5 -31.65 -24.49 -28.05
C SER A 5 -31.00 -23.12 -28.34
N TRP A 6 -31.73 -22.00 -28.22
CA TRP A 6 -31.20 -20.67 -28.57
C TRP A 6 -31.24 -19.64 -27.43
N THR A 7 -31.95 -19.92 -26.33
CA THR A 7 -32.00 -19.04 -25.14
C THR A 7 -30.80 -19.24 -24.20
N ASN A 8 -30.08 -20.36 -24.30
CA ASN A 8 -28.96 -20.68 -23.39
C ASN A 8 -27.60 -20.10 -23.80
N ILE A 9 -27.43 -19.58 -25.02
CA ILE A 9 -26.15 -19.00 -25.43
C ILE A 9 -26.01 -17.54 -24.97
N SER A 10 -27.13 -16.80 -24.86
CA SER A 10 -27.11 -15.38 -24.44
C SER A 10 -27.00 -15.20 -22.91
N VAL A 11 -27.46 -16.19 -22.13
CA VAL A 11 -27.39 -16.15 -20.65
C VAL A 11 -26.02 -16.61 -20.12
N MET A 12 -25.30 -17.45 -20.86
CA MET A 12 -23.93 -17.88 -20.46
C MET A 12 -22.86 -16.81 -20.61
N ASN A 13 -23.15 -15.67 -21.26
CA ASN A 13 -22.17 -14.59 -21.46
C ASN A 13 -22.33 -13.41 -20.49
N LYS A 14 -23.23 -13.49 -19.50
CA LYS A 14 -23.41 -12.46 -18.45
C LYS A 14 -22.71 -12.79 -17.12
N GLN A 15 -21.91 -13.85 -17.08
CA GLN A 15 -21.09 -14.22 -15.92
C GLN A 15 -19.61 -14.38 -16.30
N GLN A 16 -19.09 -13.46 -17.11
CA GLN A 16 -17.67 -13.13 -17.08
C GLN A 16 -17.38 -12.24 -15.86
N GLY A 17 -17.76 -12.71 -14.67
CA GLY A 17 -17.12 -12.23 -13.44
C GLY A 17 -15.66 -12.65 -13.53
N ILE A 18 -14.73 -11.74 -13.23
CA ILE A 18 -13.29 -11.96 -13.37
C ILE A 18 -12.91 -13.31 -12.75
N ILE A 19 -12.71 -14.34 -13.57
CA ILE A 19 -12.15 -15.61 -13.09
C ILE A 19 -10.65 -15.37 -13.02
N MET A 20 -10.19 -14.96 -11.85
CA MET A 20 -8.80 -14.71 -11.54
C MET A 20 -8.25 -15.88 -10.74
N ASN A 21 -7.16 -16.49 -11.21
CA ASN A 21 -6.43 -17.44 -10.37
C ASN A 21 -5.62 -16.70 -9.30
N GLU A 22 -5.20 -17.39 -8.24
CA GLU A 22 -4.49 -16.78 -7.11
C GLU A 22 -3.16 -16.12 -7.51
N GLN A 23 -2.47 -16.64 -8.53
CA GLN A 23 -1.24 -16.04 -9.03
C GLN A 23 -1.52 -14.67 -9.67
N THR A 24 -2.49 -14.60 -10.59
CA THR A 24 -2.90 -13.34 -11.24
C THR A 24 -3.39 -12.32 -10.21
N LYS A 25 -4.14 -12.77 -9.19
CA LYS A 25 -4.55 -11.91 -8.08
C LYS A 25 -3.34 -11.32 -7.34
N THR A 26 -2.38 -12.16 -6.98
CA THR A 26 -1.13 -11.74 -6.32
C THR A 26 -0.35 -10.74 -7.16
N GLU A 27 -0.23 -10.97 -8.47
CA GLU A 27 0.48 -10.08 -9.39
C GLU A 27 -0.18 -8.70 -9.49
N ILE A 28 -1.52 -8.65 -9.50
CA ILE A 28 -2.31 -7.41 -9.54
C ILE A 28 -2.20 -6.65 -8.22
N GLU A 29 -2.33 -7.32 -7.08
CA GLU A 29 -2.16 -6.71 -5.76
C GLU A 29 -0.75 -6.13 -5.59
N ALA A 30 0.27 -6.87 -6.03
CA ALA A 30 1.65 -6.39 -6.03
C ALA A 30 1.84 -5.20 -6.98
N ALA A 31 1.20 -5.18 -8.16
CA ALA A 31 1.24 -4.05 -9.08
C ALA A 31 0.58 -2.80 -8.49
N ALA A 32 -0.58 -2.94 -7.84
CA ALA A 32 -1.25 -1.85 -7.16
C ALA A 32 -0.40 -1.29 -6.00
N PHE A 33 0.25 -2.17 -5.21
CA PHE A 33 1.16 -1.75 -4.14
C PHE A 33 2.36 -0.96 -4.68
N ARG A 34 3.02 -1.46 -5.73
CA ARG A 34 4.12 -0.72 -6.40
C ARG A 34 3.65 0.65 -6.90
N GLN A 35 2.41 0.73 -7.40
CA GLN A 35 1.85 2.00 -7.86
C GLN A 35 1.58 2.99 -6.72
N LEU A 36 1.12 2.50 -5.56
CA LEU A 36 0.98 3.31 -4.34
C LEU A 36 2.34 3.86 -3.88
N VAL A 37 3.37 3.00 -3.81
CA VAL A 37 4.73 3.40 -3.44
C VAL A 37 5.25 4.47 -4.39
N ALA A 38 5.12 4.26 -5.71
CA ALA A 38 5.52 5.24 -6.72
C ALA A 38 4.72 6.55 -6.62
N HIS A 39 3.44 6.49 -6.26
CA HIS A 39 2.64 7.70 -6.03
C HIS A 39 3.14 8.48 -4.80
N LEU A 40 3.44 7.80 -3.70
CA LEU A 40 3.96 8.42 -2.48
C LEU A 40 5.38 9.00 -2.66
N ASP A 41 6.20 8.40 -3.54
CA ASP A 41 7.50 8.95 -3.92
C ASP A 41 7.37 10.21 -4.78
N LYS A 42 6.35 10.31 -5.64
CA LYS A 42 6.05 11.56 -6.37
C LYS A 42 5.49 12.65 -5.45
N ARG A 43 4.84 12.25 -4.34
CA ARG A 43 4.19 13.15 -3.37
C ARG A 43 5.03 13.30 -2.10
N LYS A 44 6.26 13.78 -2.25
CA LYS A 44 7.17 14.05 -1.11
C LYS A 44 6.65 15.15 -0.18
N ASP A 45 5.74 15.98 -0.66
CA ASP A 45 4.97 16.96 0.11
C ASP A 45 4.01 16.32 1.13
N ALA A 46 3.53 15.10 0.87
CA ALA A 46 2.69 14.38 1.82
C ALA A 46 3.55 13.85 2.98
N GLN A 47 3.72 14.64 4.04
CA GLN A 47 4.55 14.25 5.18
C GLN A 47 3.93 13.08 5.95
N ASN A 48 4.78 12.24 6.55
CA ASN A 48 4.30 11.07 7.28
C ASN A 48 3.39 11.44 8.47
N ILE A 49 3.64 12.56 9.14
CA ILE A 49 2.79 13.00 10.26
C ILE A 49 1.38 13.35 9.80
N ASP A 50 1.22 13.96 8.63
CA ASP A 50 -0.10 14.27 8.06
C ASP A 50 -0.84 13.00 7.67
N LEU A 51 -0.14 12.03 7.05
CA LEU A 51 -0.70 10.72 6.74
C LEU A 51 -1.15 9.97 8.00
N MET A 52 -0.34 10.03 9.07
CA MET A 52 -0.72 9.43 10.35
C MET A 52 -1.94 10.12 10.97
N ASN A 53 -2.00 11.45 10.98
CA ASN A 53 -3.10 12.22 11.54
C ASN A 53 -4.42 11.99 10.79
N LEU A 54 -4.35 11.88 9.46
CA LEU A 54 -5.51 11.72 8.59
C LEU A 54 -5.99 10.26 8.49
N ALA A 55 -5.07 9.33 8.21
CA ALA A 55 -5.38 7.97 7.77
C ALA A 55 -4.88 6.87 8.72
N GLY A 56 -4.12 7.21 9.75
CA GLY A 56 -3.60 6.24 10.73
C GLY A 56 -2.47 5.34 10.22
N PHE A 57 -1.95 5.59 9.01
CA PHE A 57 -0.75 4.93 8.48
C PHE A 57 0.10 5.92 7.67
N CYS A 58 1.38 5.59 7.48
CA CYS A 58 2.30 6.37 6.65
C CYS A 58 3.32 5.45 5.95
N ARG A 59 4.32 6.02 5.26
CA ARG A 59 5.38 5.24 4.58
C ARG A 59 6.11 4.28 5.53
N ASN A 60 6.38 4.71 6.76
CA ASN A 60 7.02 3.85 7.77
C ASN A 60 6.16 2.64 8.16
N CYS A 61 4.82 2.78 8.13
CA CYS A 61 3.91 1.65 8.34
C CYS A 61 4.04 0.65 7.19
N LEU A 62 4.09 1.12 5.94
CA LEU A 62 4.32 0.27 4.77
C LEU A 62 5.65 -0.49 4.89
N SER A 63 6.72 0.17 5.35
CA SER A 63 8.01 -0.50 5.58
C SER A 63 7.93 -1.58 6.66
N LYS A 64 7.20 -1.34 7.74
CA LYS A 64 6.98 -2.36 8.78
C LYS A 64 6.21 -3.56 8.23
N TRP A 65 5.16 -3.34 7.44
CA TRP A 65 4.39 -4.42 6.82
C TRP A 65 5.21 -5.19 5.79
N TYR A 66 6.03 -4.50 5.00
CA TYR A 66 6.92 -5.10 4.02
C TYR A 66 7.96 -6.02 4.69
N LYS A 67 8.60 -5.53 5.77
CA LYS A 67 9.52 -6.34 6.59
C LYS A 67 8.82 -7.57 7.18
N ALA A 68 7.66 -7.38 7.82
CA ALA A 68 6.92 -8.49 8.44
C ALA A 68 6.55 -9.57 7.40
N ALA A 69 6.11 -9.16 6.21
CA ALA A 69 5.81 -10.09 5.12
C ALA A 69 7.04 -10.87 4.62
N ALA A 70 8.24 -10.26 4.65
CA ALA A 70 9.49 -10.95 4.34
C ALA A 70 9.85 -11.98 5.43
N GLU A 71 9.73 -11.59 6.71
CA GLU A 71 10.00 -12.45 7.86
C GLU A 71 9.08 -13.68 7.90
N GLU A 72 7.78 -13.51 7.60
CA GLU A 72 6.82 -14.61 7.47
C GLU A 72 7.22 -15.64 6.39
N ARG A 73 8.05 -15.24 5.42
CA ARG A 73 8.57 -16.09 4.34
C ARG A 73 9.98 -16.60 4.62
N GLY A 74 10.51 -16.38 5.82
CA GLY A 74 11.86 -16.78 6.21
C GLY A 74 12.95 -15.96 5.51
N ILE A 75 12.63 -14.78 5.00
CA ILE A 75 13.59 -13.87 4.37
C ILE A 75 14.07 -12.89 5.44
N GLU A 76 15.37 -12.91 5.72
CA GLU A 76 15.99 -11.93 6.62
C GLU A 76 15.97 -10.54 5.97
N MET A 77 15.37 -9.58 6.66
CA MET A 77 15.27 -8.19 6.21
C MET A 77 15.28 -7.27 7.42
N ASP A 78 16.22 -6.34 7.46
CA ASP A 78 16.23 -5.30 8.47
C ASP A 78 15.26 -4.16 8.12
N TYR A 79 15.06 -3.25 9.08
CA TYR A 79 14.12 -2.15 8.89
C TYR A 79 14.63 -1.08 7.92
N GLU A 80 15.95 -0.92 7.75
CA GLU A 80 16.52 0.03 6.79
C GLU A 80 16.27 -0.43 5.35
N GLN A 81 16.51 -1.71 5.07
CA GLN A 81 16.23 -2.34 3.79
C GLN A 81 14.74 -2.21 3.42
N ALA A 82 13.84 -2.45 4.38
CA ALA A 82 12.42 -2.29 4.17
C ALA A 82 12.01 -0.82 3.95
N ARG A 83 12.73 0.14 4.56
CA ARG A 83 12.53 1.56 4.25
C ARG A 83 13.03 1.89 2.86
N GLU A 84 14.21 1.47 2.48
CA GLU A 84 14.75 1.72 1.14
C GLU A 84 13.80 1.20 0.04
N ALA A 85 13.19 0.03 0.23
CA ALA A 85 12.18 -0.51 -0.68
C ALA A 85 10.92 0.38 -0.84
N ILE A 86 10.54 1.12 0.21
CA ILE A 86 9.34 1.99 0.23
C ILE A 86 9.67 3.44 -0.14
N TYR A 87 10.86 3.93 0.20
CA TYR A 87 11.29 5.31 -0.07
C TYR A 87 12.01 5.46 -1.40
N GLY A 88 12.50 4.36 -2.00
CA GLY A 88 13.25 4.35 -3.26
C GLY A 88 14.71 4.78 -3.13
N GLU A 89 15.14 5.19 -1.93
CA GLU A 89 16.50 5.57 -1.56
C GLU A 89 16.69 5.35 -0.04
N PRO A 90 17.92 5.39 0.50
CA PRO A 90 18.15 5.27 1.94
C PRO A 90 17.33 6.31 2.72
N TYR A 91 16.59 5.88 3.75
CA TYR A 91 15.70 6.77 4.50
C TYR A 91 16.44 7.97 5.12
N SER A 92 17.69 7.80 5.53
CA SER A 92 18.53 8.87 6.05
C SER A 92 18.74 9.99 5.03
N GLU A 93 18.92 9.64 3.75
CA GLU A 93 19.04 10.61 2.66
C GLU A 93 17.69 11.25 2.35
N TRP A 94 16.63 10.46 2.25
CA TRP A 94 15.28 10.97 2.00
C TRP A 94 14.85 11.97 3.06
N LYS A 95 15.11 11.65 4.33
CA LYS A 95 14.82 12.51 5.48
C LYS A 95 15.53 13.85 5.35
N GLN A 96 16.81 13.86 4.96
CA GLN A 96 17.56 15.10 4.78
C GLN A 96 17.05 15.94 3.61
N LYS A 97 16.65 15.30 2.51
CA LYS A 97 16.21 16.00 1.29
C LYS A 97 14.76 16.52 1.40
N HIS A 98 13.90 15.83 2.15
CA HIS A 98 12.44 15.96 1.97
C HIS A 98 11.61 16.00 3.25
N GLN A 99 12.14 15.57 4.39
CA GLN A 99 11.36 15.58 5.63
C GLN A 99 11.40 16.95 6.28
N LEU A 100 10.23 17.53 6.51
CA LEU A 100 10.08 18.79 7.22
C LEU A 100 9.93 18.54 8.72
N GLU A 101 10.31 19.54 9.52
CA GLU A 101 9.97 19.55 10.94
C GLU A 101 8.45 19.66 11.09
N ALA A 102 7.89 18.81 11.96
CA ALA A 102 6.47 18.83 12.26
C ALA A 102 6.11 20.10 13.05
N THR A 103 5.00 20.74 12.68
CA THR A 103 4.50 21.90 13.44
C THR A 103 3.93 21.45 14.80
N PRO A 104 3.84 22.36 15.78
CA PRO A 104 3.19 22.06 17.06
C PRO A 104 1.76 21.52 16.91
N GLU A 105 1.01 22.01 15.93
CA GLU A 105 -0.36 21.58 15.66
C GLU A 105 -0.41 20.15 15.12
N GLN A 106 0.51 19.79 14.21
CA GLN A 106 0.61 18.43 13.69
C GLN A 106 0.99 17.43 14.80
N LEU A 107 1.91 17.82 15.68
CA LEU A 107 2.33 17.03 16.85
C LEU A 107 1.18 16.85 17.85
N ALA A 108 0.43 17.92 18.13
CA ALA A 108 -0.72 17.86 19.03
C ALA A 108 -1.83 16.96 18.47
N ALA A 109 -2.14 17.06 17.18
CA ALA A 109 -3.10 16.20 16.51
C ALA A 109 -2.67 14.72 16.56
N PHE A 110 -1.38 14.45 16.35
CA PHE A 110 -0.82 13.10 16.42
C PHE A 110 -0.95 12.51 17.82
N ALA A 111 -0.56 13.26 18.85
CA ALA A 111 -0.68 12.84 20.24
C ALA A 111 -2.14 12.53 20.64
N GLN A 112 -3.10 13.35 20.19
CA GLN A 112 -4.52 13.10 20.42
C GLN A 112 -5.00 11.80 19.76
N LYS A 113 -4.61 11.54 18.51
CA LYS A 113 -4.99 10.32 17.80
C LYS A 113 -4.39 9.06 18.42
N ASP A 114 -3.15 9.13 18.88
CA ASP A 114 -2.52 7.98 19.54
C ASP A 114 -3.14 7.67 20.91
N SER A 115 -3.68 8.66 21.62
CA SER A 115 -4.42 8.43 22.87
C SER A 115 -5.81 7.81 22.70
N GLN A 116 -6.33 7.76 21.47
CA GLN A 116 -7.66 7.22 21.14
C GLN A 116 -7.63 5.78 20.59
N LYS A 117 -6.43 5.20 20.42
CA LYS A 117 -6.25 3.79 20.03
C LYS A 117 -6.23 2.90 21.26
#